data_AF-A0A7S1MBK0-F1
#
_entry.id   AF-A0A7S1MBK0-F1
#
_cell.length_a   1.000
_cell.length_b   1.000
_cell.length_c   1.000
_cell.angle_alpha   90.00
_cell.angle_beta   90.00
_cell.angle_gamma   90.00
#
_symmetry.space_group_name_H-M   'P 1'
#
loop_
_entity.id
_entity.type
_entity.pdbx_description
1 polymer ?
#
loop_
_entity_poly.entity_id
_entity_poly.type
_entity_poly.pdbx_seq_one_letter_code
_entity_poly.pdbx_strand_id
1 'polypeptide(L)'
;GNIGTCFLLGAMGALASRNEEAVQRMFIKYDVDAGVYGVRFNIDGWWSYVIIDDFMPVDYDGNLLYAHSKDSQEVWVPLLEKAFCKLHTCFEMCDGGQAAEAINTMMGGVGGRFLVKKKHRRNPGLYFKILKQAQDKGWLLTTGFAPRGKAVAAAGKCGEAVLPTGLVGGHAYSIVKVVNANGHKLICCRNPWGSGEWTGKWSDENADGEWTEEMKAATGYRGLDDGRFWMCIEDFVANTVGVDYARTFGPNWKKASQYKHFLRAATLATAQYDYSAKEGNELSFRSGDKIEVTAFTSAWWSGNVKGKSKEGFFPGNYVQMDDRPVACFELCGTPDEGSQLPVTAVVMLLQPKVHLDRKWTTRTQDGMHYKDLTYSSLLLVVLGPDGSVSVRKEGQKRCVWGELKLPGGGTWRIYALSTDGRGDMFTVRAYVKDGKATP
;
A
#
# COMPACT_ATOMS: atom_id res chain seq x y z
N GLY A 1 -5.01 -0.18 -22.54
CA GLY A 1 -5.85 0.95 -22.15
C GLY A 1 -5.07 2.24 -22.13
N ASN A 2 -5.79 3.35 -22.16
CA ASN A 2 -5.29 4.71 -22.34
C ASN A 2 -5.17 5.48 -21.01
N ILE A 3 -5.02 4.80 -19.87
CA ILE A 3 -4.91 5.41 -18.54
C ILE A 3 -3.79 4.75 -17.73
N GLY A 4 -3.12 5.52 -16.86
CA GLY A 4 -1.98 5.08 -16.04
C GLY A 4 -2.36 4.21 -14.84
N THR A 5 -3.30 3.28 -14.99
CA THR A 5 -3.67 2.29 -13.97
C THR A 5 -2.72 1.08 -13.94
N CYS A 6 -1.53 1.19 -14.54
CA CYS A 6 -0.57 0.09 -14.65
C CYS A 6 -0.18 -0.52 -13.29
N PHE A 7 -0.18 0.27 -12.22
CA PHE A 7 0.04 -0.21 -10.85
C PHE A 7 -1.03 -1.22 -10.40
N LEU A 8 -2.29 -0.99 -10.79
CA LEU A 8 -3.41 -1.87 -10.52
C LEU A 8 -3.33 -3.12 -11.39
N LEU A 9 -3.05 -2.97 -12.69
CA LEU A 9 -2.89 -4.11 -13.60
C LEU A 9 -1.71 -5.01 -13.22
N GLY A 10 -0.59 -4.41 -12.80
CA GLY A 10 0.56 -5.14 -12.25
C GLY A 10 0.22 -5.88 -10.95
N ALA A 11 -0.65 -5.31 -10.11
CA ALA A 11 -1.16 -5.97 -8.91
C ALA A 11 -2.11 -7.14 -9.25
N MET A 12 -3.04 -6.94 -10.18
CA MET A 12 -3.96 -7.98 -10.67
C MET A 12 -3.18 -9.13 -11.32
N GLY A 13 -2.18 -8.82 -12.15
CA GLY A 13 -1.30 -9.79 -12.77
C GLY A 13 -0.49 -10.61 -11.74
N ALA A 14 0.00 -9.97 -10.68
CA ALA A 14 0.71 -10.65 -9.60
C ALA A 14 -0.24 -11.59 -8.82
N LEU A 15 -1.47 -11.14 -8.56
CA LEU A 15 -2.49 -11.92 -7.88
C LEU A 15 -2.94 -13.13 -8.69
N ALA A 16 -3.38 -12.91 -9.94
CA ALA A 16 -3.86 -13.95 -10.84
C ALA A 16 -2.79 -15.02 -11.10
N SER A 17 -1.51 -14.63 -11.18
CA SER A 17 -0.40 -15.58 -11.39
C SER A 17 -0.11 -16.48 -10.18
N ARG A 18 -0.68 -16.19 -9.00
CA ARG A 18 -0.43 -16.92 -7.75
C ARG A 18 -1.65 -17.56 -7.15
N ASN A 19 -2.80 -16.93 -7.32
CA ASN A 19 -4.03 -17.30 -6.66
C ASN A 19 -5.22 -16.80 -7.50
N GLU A 20 -5.54 -17.53 -8.57
CA GLU A 20 -6.69 -17.23 -9.43
C GLU A 20 -8.01 -17.26 -8.65
N GLU A 21 -8.16 -18.17 -7.69
CA GLU A 21 -9.33 -18.22 -6.81
C GLU A 21 -9.51 -16.92 -6.02
N ALA A 22 -8.43 -16.22 -5.67
CA ALA A 22 -8.54 -14.96 -4.98
C ALA A 22 -9.21 -13.88 -5.85
N VAL A 23 -8.92 -13.86 -7.15
CA VAL A 23 -9.60 -12.96 -8.10
C VAL A 23 -11.09 -13.32 -8.16
N GLN A 24 -11.43 -14.61 -8.29
CA GLN A 24 -12.82 -15.06 -8.29
C GLN A 24 -13.55 -14.64 -7.01
N ARG A 25 -12.93 -14.82 -5.84
CA ARG A 25 -13.47 -14.42 -4.54
C ARG A 25 -13.65 -12.91 -4.37
N MET A 26 -13.06 -12.07 -5.22
CA MET A 26 -13.35 -10.64 -5.22
C MET A 26 -14.72 -10.33 -5.79
N PHE A 27 -15.19 -11.12 -6.77
CA PHE A 27 -16.54 -11.06 -7.31
C PHE A 27 -17.48 -11.86 -6.40
N ILE A 28 -18.14 -11.18 -5.48
CA ILE A 28 -18.93 -11.84 -4.43
C ILE A 28 -20.27 -12.39 -4.92
N LYS A 29 -20.88 -11.66 -5.85
CA LYS A 29 -22.16 -11.99 -6.48
C LYS A 29 -22.30 -11.14 -7.72
N TYR A 30 -22.85 -11.73 -8.78
CA TYR A 30 -23.15 -11.02 -10.01
C TYR A 30 -24.30 -11.72 -10.73
N ASP A 31 -24.95 -10.97 -11.61
CA ASP A 31 -25.97 -11.43 -12.55
C ASP A 31 -25.58 -10.90 -13.92
N VAL A 32 -25.17 -11.80 -14.80
CA VAL A 32 -24.64 -11.45 -16.14
C VAL A 32 -25.78 -10.99 -17.06
N ASP A 33 -26.96 -11.59 -16.94
CA ASP A 33 -28.12 -11.23 -17.77
C ASP A 33 -28.64 -9.84 -17.39
N ALA A 34 -28.55 -9.47 -16.12
CA ALA A 34 -28.87 -8.13 -15.64
C ALA A 34 -27.71 -7.12 -15.78
N GLY A 35 -26.49 -7.57 -16.08
CA GLY A 35 -25.30 -6.73 -16.19
C GLY A 35 -24.82 -6.13 -14.87
N VAL A 36 -25.05 -6.79 -13.71
CA VAL A 36 -24.72 -6.25 -12.38
C VAL A 36 -23.70 -7.10 -11.65
N TYR A 37 -22.66 -6.45 -11.09
CA TYR A 37 -21.54 -7.12 -10.44
C TYR A 37 -21.21 -6.48 -9.09
N GLY A 38 -21.12 -7.32 -8.05
CA GLY A 38 -20.64 -6.95 -6.72
C GLY A 38 -19.18 -7.36 -6.53
N VAL A 39 -18.31 -6.37 -6.35
CA VAL A 39 -16.87 -6.56 -6.13
C VAL A 39 -16.51 -6.15 -4.71
N ARG A 40 -15.68 -6.92 -4.01
CA ARG A 40 -15.19 -6.55 -2.67
C ARG A 40 -13.74 -6.06 -2.72
N PHE A 41 -13.46 -5.03 -1.92
CA PHE A 41 -12.14 -4.49 -1.67
C PHE A 41 -11.89 -4.36 -0.17
N ASN A 42 -10.64 -4.46 0.23
CA ASN A 42 -10.16 -4.22 1.57
C ASN A 42 -9.73 -2.76 1.76
N ILE A 43 -10.65 -1.89 2.18
CA ILE A 43 -10.35 -0.48 2.49
C ILE A 43 -10.24 -0.30 3.98
N ASP A 44 -9.13 0.31 4.40
CA ASP A 44 -8.78 0.49 5.81
C ASP A 44 -8.88 -0.80 6.62
N GLY A 45 -8.56 -1.91 5.96
CA GLY A 45 -8.60 -3.22 6.55
C GLY A 45 -9.98 -3.89 6.56
N TRP A 46 -11.04 -3.25 6.06
CA TRP A 46 -12.40 -3.76 6.01
C TRP A 46 -12.80 -4.18 4.61
N TRP A 47 -13.57 -5.26 4.52
CA TRP A 47 -14.17 -5.65 3.25
C TRP A 47 -15.38 -4.75 2.96
N SER A 48 -15.20 -3.85 2.01
CA SER A 48 -16.23 -2.97 1.45
C SER A 48 -16.67 -3.52 0.10
N TYR A 49 -17.95 -3.35 -0.21
CA TYR A 49 -18.53 -3.82 -1.47
C TYR A 49 -18.78 -2.64 -2.41
N VAL A 50 -18.41 -2.82 -3.67
CA VAL A 50 -18.65 -1.88 -4.75
C VAL A 50 -19.52 -2.60 -5.76
N ILE A 51 -20.72 -2.07 -5.98
CA ILE A 51 -21.66 -2.57 -6.98
C ILE A 51 -21.45 -1.75 -8.26
N ILE A 52 -21.28 -2.42 -9.39
CA ILE A 52 -21.15 -1.81 -10.71
C ILE A 52 -22.10 -2.48 -11.70
N ASP A 53 -22.54 -1.72 -12.69
CA ASP A 53 -23.07 -2.25 -13.95
C ASP A 53 -21.92 -2.59 -14.93
N ASP A 54 -22.24 -3.11 -16.11
CA ASP A 54 -21.32 -3.48 -17.18
C ASP A 54 -21.15 -2.44 -18.30
N PHE A 55 -21.72 -1.23 -18.17
CA PHE A 55 -21.46 -0.16 -19.14
C PHE A 55 -19.99 0.26 -19.09
N MET A 56 -19.28 0.11 -20.21
CA MET A 56 -17.84 0.41 -20.30
C MET A 56 -17.54 1.62 -21.18
N PRO A 57 -16.50 2.41 -20.85
CA PRO A 57 -15.98 3.44 -21.74
C PRO A 57 -15.38 2.81 -23.01
N VAL A 58 -15.91 3.20 -24.17
CA VAL A 58 -15.46 2.75 -25.50
C VAL A 58 -15.11 3.92 -26.40
N ASP A 59 -14.26 3.68 -27.39
CA ASP A 59 -14.01 4.63 -28.49
C ASP A 59 -15.16 4.63 -29.52
N TYR A 60 -15.03 5.43 -30.58
CA TYR A 60 -16.02 5.53 -31.65
C TYR A 60 -16.23 4.22 -32.42
N ASP A 61 -15.25 3.31 -32.38
CA ASP A 61 -15.29 2.01 -33.04
C ASP A 61 -15.81 0.91 -32.09
N GLY A 62 -16.14 1.25 -30.84
CA GLY A 62 -16.63 0.32 -29.83
C GLY A 62 -15.55 -0.44 -29.06
N ASN A 63 -14.27 -0.08 -29.21
CA ASN A 63 -13.19 -0.72 -28.47
C ASN A 63 -13.08 -0.15 -27.05
N LEU A 64 -12.79 -1.01 -26.07
CA LEU A 64 -12.59 -0.60 -24.68
C LEU A 64 -11.41 0.38 -24.55
N LEU A 65 -11.69 1.56 -23.98
CA LEU A 65 -10.68 2.62 -23.80
C LEU A 65 -9.62 2.27 -22.75
N TYR A 66 -10.00 1.53 -21.70
CA TYR A 66 -9.15 1.24 -20.54
C TYR A 66 -8.66 -0.21 -20.52
N ALA A 67 -8.55 -0.84 -19.36
CA ALA A 67 -8.01 -2.19 -19.26
C ALA A 67 -8.92 -3.22 -19.94
N HIS A 68 -8.33 -4.16 -20.64
CA HIS A 68 -9.02 -5.25 -21.32
C HIS A 68 -8.12 -6.49 -21.39
N SER A 69 -8.74 -7.66 -21.47
CA SER A 69 -8.04 -8.91 -21.77
C SER A 69 -7.72 -9.01 -23.26
N LYS A 70 -6.76 -9.88 -23.61
CA LYS A 70 -6.48 -10.23 -25.01
C LYS A 70 -7.67 -10.96 -25.66
N ASP A 71 -8.35 -11.80 -24.87
CA ASP A 71 -9.64 -12.34 -25.27
C ASP A 71 -10.74 -11.31 -24.97
N SER A 72 -11.43 -10.88 -26.02
CA SER A 72 -12.55 -9.94 -25.93
C SER A 72 -13.74 -10.46 -25.10
N GLN A 73 -13.85 -11.77 -24.90
CA GLN A 73 -14.90 -12.39 -24.08
C GLN A 73 -14.54 -12.41 -22.58
N GLU A 74 -13.29 -12.12 -22.22
CA GLU A 74 -12.88 -12.00 -20.82
C GLU A 74 -13.08 -10.57 -20.28
N VAL A 75 -14.17 -10.36 -19.56
CA VAL A 75 -14.55 -9.03 -19.05
C VAL A 75 -14.16 -8.77 -17.58
N TRP A 76 -13.53 -9.72 -16.89
CA TRP A 76 -13.23 -9.57 -15.46
C TRP A 76 -12.20 -8.45 -15.20
N VAL A 77 -11.25 -8.23 -16.10
CA VAL A 77 -10.25 -7.15 -15.99
C VAL A 77 -10.91 -5.76 -16.05
N PRO A 78 -11.69 -5.41 -17.09
CA PRO A 78 -12.37 -4.11 -17.15
C PRO A 78 -13.38 -3.93 -16.00
N LEU A 79 -14.11 -4.97 -15.61
CA LEU A 79 -15.03 -4.91 -14.46
C LEU A 79 -14.29 -4.61 -13.15
N LEU A 80 -13.18 -5.28 -12.91
CA LEU A 80 -12.41 -5.08 -11.68
C LEU A 80 -11.75 -3.69 -11.64
N GLU A 81 -11.23 -3.20 -12.77
CA GLU A 81 -10.71 -1.84 -12.90
C GLU A 81 -11.83 -0.81 -12.65
N LYS A 82 -12.99 -0.94 -13.30
CA LYS A 82 -14.14 -0.06 -13.09
C LYS A 82 -14.57 0.00 -11.62
N ALA A 83 -14.66 -1.16 -10.95
CA ALA A 83 -15.01 -1.20 -9.54
C ALA A 83 -13.95 -0.52 -8.65
N PHE A 84 -12.66 -0.71 -8.96
CA PHE A 84 -11.58 -0.04 -8.26
C PHE A 84 -11.61 1.48 -8.48
N CYS A 85 -11.85 1.94 -9.71
CA CYS A 85 -11.96 3.36 -10.03
C CYS A 85 -13.19 4.00 -9.39
N LYS A 86 -14.34 3.31 -9.37
CA LYS A 86 -15.54 3.77 -8.65
C LYS A 86 -15.27 3.93 -7.15
N LEU A 87 -14.54 3.00 -6.53
CA LEU A 87 -14.13 3.10 -5.13
C LEU A 87 -13.30 4.38 -4.87
N HIS A 88 -12.54 4.82 -5.86
CA HIS A 88 -11.71 6.02 -5.83
C HIS A 88 -12.35 7.22 -6.54
N THR A 89 -13.69 7.21 -6.72
CA THR A 89 -14.52 8.24 -7.37
C THR A 89 -14.68 8.07 -8.89
N CYS A 90 -13.59 8.08 -9.66
CA CYS A 90 -13.64 7.95 -11.13
C CYS A 90 -12.33 7.38 -11.70
N PHE A 91 -12.29 7.12 -13.01
CA PHE A 91 -11.09 6.61 -13.70
C PHE A 91 -9.90 7.55 -13.56
N GLU A 92 -10.08 8.86 -13.81
CA GLU A 92 -9.02 9.87 -13.75
C GLU A 92 -8.33 9.95 -12.38
N MET A 93 -9.07 9.70 -11.29
CA MET A 93 -8.50 9.65 -9.94
C MET A 93 -7.59 8.44 -9.68
N CYS A 94 -7.57 7.47 -10.61
CA CYS A 94 -6.68 6.31 -10.59
C CYS A 94 -5.54 6.42 -11.61
N ASP A 95 -5.32 7.58 -12.21
CA ASP A 95 -4.17 7.80 -13.07
C ASP A 95 -2.89 7.97 -12.22
N GLY A 96 -2.07 6.93 -12.21
CA GLY A 96 -0.89 6.83 -11.35
C GLY A 96 -1.19 6.35 -9.93
N GLY A 97 -0.38 5.40 -9.45
CA GLY A 97 -0.56 4.80 -8.12
C GLY A 97 0.56 3.84 -7.75
N GLN A 98 0.42 3.18 -6.60
CA GLN A 98 1.40 2.20 -6.11
C GLN A 98 0.82 0.79 -6.11
N ALA A 99 1.55 -0.15 -6.71
CA ALA A 99 1.10 -1.54 -6.81
C ALA A 99 0.88 -2.18 -5.43
N ALA A 100 1.69 -1.83 -4.42
CA ALA A 100 1.47 -2.28 -3.04
C ALA A 100 0.10 -1.86 -2.47
N GLU A 101 -0.36 -0.66 -2.80
CA GLU A 101 -1.66 -0.14 -2.36
C GLU A 101 -2.81 -0.87 -3.06
N ALA A 102 -2.69 -1.08 -4.38
CA ALA A 102 -3.65 -1.89 -5.13
C ALA A 102 -3.75 -3.31 -4.56
N ILE A 103 -2.63 -3.99 -4.30
CA ILE A 103 -2.66 -5.35 -3.74
C ILE A 103 -3.30 -5.36 -2.35
N ASN A 104 -2.93 -4.42 -1.46
CA ASN A 104 -3.54 -4.34 -0.13
C ASN A 104 -5.05 -4.10 -0.23
N THR A 105 -5.48 -3.25 -1.17
CA THR A 105 -6.89 -2.96 -1.45
C THR A 105 -7.62 -4.18 -2.00
N MET A 106 -6.98 -5.05 -2.78
CA MET A 106 -7.66 -6.23 -3.33
C MET A 106 -7.70 -7.40 -2.34
N MET A 107 -6.62 -7.63 -1.61
CA MET A 107 -6.43 -8.85 -0.82
C MET A 107 -6.55 -8.67 0.69
N GLY A 108 -6.52 -7.41 1.14
CA GLY A 108 -6.12 -7.12 2.49
C GLY A 108 -4.68 -7.56 2.75
N GLY A 109 -4.17 -7.25 3.95
CA GLY A 109 -2.83 -7.64 4.34
C GLY A 109 -1.93 -6.45 4.56
N VAL A 110 -0.64 -6.65 4.28
CA VAL A 110 0.39 -5.65 4.56
C VAL A 110 1.35 -5.56 3.41
N GLY A 111 1.52 -4.33 2.94
CA GLY A 111 2.50 -3.99 1.94
C GLY A 111 3.83 -3.54 2.55
N GLY A 112 4.89 -3.66 1.77
CA GLY A 112 6.17 -3.04 2.05
C GLY A 112 7.02 -3.01 0.80
N ARG A 113 8.26 -2.53 0.95
CA ARG A 113 9.21 -2.46 -0.15
C ARG A 113 10.56 -3.03 0.26
N PHE A 114 11.09 -3.93 -0.56
CA PHE A 114 12.48 -4.33 -0.53
C PHE A 114 13.30 -3.33 -1.35
N LEU A 115 14.14 -2.56 -0.66
CA LEU A 115 15.06 -1.64 -1.31
C LEU A 115 16.33 -2.37 -1.75
N VAL A 116 16.81 -2.06 -2.95
CA VAL A 116 18.13 -2.50 -3.41
C VAL A 116 19.22 -1.69 -2.71
N LYS A 117 19.99 -2.35 -1.83
CA LYS A 117 21.10 -1.77 -1.08
C LYS A 117 22.43 -2.00 -1.80
N LYS A 118 23.49 -1.26 -1.44
CA LYS A 118 24.85 -1.43 -1.99
C LYS A 118 25.34 -2.89 -1.94
N LYS A 119 25.07 -3.61 -0.83
CA LYS A 119 25.42 -5.03 -0.69
C LYS A 119 24.72 -5.95 -1.70
N HIS A 120 23.50 -5.61 -2.12
CA HIS A 120 22.76 -6.38 -3.12
C HIS A 120 23.38 -6.16 -4.50
N ARG A 121 23.86 -4.95 -4.81
CA ARG A 121 24.58 -4.70 -6.07
C ARG A 121 25.92 -5.44 -6.14
N ARG A 122 26.64 -5.56 -5.03
CA ARG A 122 27.89 -6.34 -4.95
C ARG A 122 27.67 -7.85 -4.99
N ASN A 123 26.55 -8.32 -4.44
CA ASN A 123 26.18 -9.74 -4.44
C ASN A 123 24.66 -9.88 -4.68
N PRO A 124 24.23 -9.90 -5.96
CA PRO A 124 22.83 -10.00 -6.34
C PRO A 124 22.13 -11.24 -5.78
N GLY A 125 22.86 -12.32 -5.55
CA GLY A 125 22.35 -13.55 -4.92
C GLY A 125 21.74 -13.33 -3.53
N LEU A 126 22.15 -12.31 -2.78
CA LEU A 126 21.50 -11.95 -1.50
C LEU A 126 20.08 -11.43 -1.73
N TYR A 127 19.85 -10.67 -2.79
CA TYR A 127 18.53 -10.16 -3.13
C TYR A 127 17.63 -11.27 -3.68
N PHE A 128 18.18 -12.16 -4.51
CA PHE A 128 17.48 -13.37 -4.96
C PHE A 128 16.94 -14.19 -3.78
N LYS A 129 17.75 -14.41 -2.73
CA LYS A 129 17.31 -15.14 -1.52
C LYS A 129 16.09 -14.47 -0.87
N ILE A 130 16.06 -13.14 -0.79
CA ILE A 130 14.92 -12.39 -0.23
C ILE A 130 13.67 -12.61 -1.07
N LEU A 131 13.79 -12.48 -2.41
CA LEU A 131 12.67 -12.64 -3.32
C LEU A 131 12.14 -14.08 -3.34
N LYS A 132 13.04 -15.06 -3.35
CA LYS A 132 12.68 -16.49 -3.29
C LYS A 132 11.94 -16.82 -2.00
N GLN A 133 12.43 -16.35 -0.85
CA GLN A 133 11.74 -16.53 0.43
C GLN A 133 10.37 -15.86 0.48
N ALA A 134 10.22 -14.68 -0.13
CA ALA A 134 8.92 -14.00 -0.21
C ALA A 134 7.94 -14.78 -1.08
N GLN A 135 8.38 -15.24 -2.26
CA GLN A 135 7.61 -16.12 -3.14
C GLN A 135 7.17 -17.40 -2.43
N ASP A 136 8.09 -18.09 -1.74
CA ASP A 136 7.81 -19.38 -1.10
C ASP A 136 6.83 -19.24 0.07
N LYS A 137 6.72 -18.04 0.64
CA LYS A 137 5.69 -17.67 1.63
C LYS A 137 4.37 -17.22 0.99
N GLY A 138 4.24 -17.28 -0.33
CA GLY A 138 3.06 -16.86 -1.08
C GLY A 138 2.86 -15.35 -1.15
N TRP A 139 3.93 -14.55 -1.03
CA TRP A 139 3.81 -13.09 -1.11
C TRP A 139 3.66 -12.66 -2.56
N LEU A 140 2.84 -11.64 -2.77
CA LEU A 140 2.64 -10.99 -4.06
C LEU A 140 3.73 -9.94 -4.25
N LEU A 141 4.37 -9.96 -5.42
CA LEU A 141 5.57 -9.17 -5.68
C LEU A 141 5.38 -8.37 -6.97
N THR A 142 5.70 -7.08 -6.91
CA THR A 142 5.69 -6.15 -8.04
C THR A 142 6.96 -5.32 -8.04
N THR A 143 7.43 -4.93 -9.21
CA THR A 143 8.64 -4.11 -9.38
C THR A 143 8.37 -2.97 -10.35
N GLY A 144 9.23 -1.96 -10.32
CA GLY A 144 9.38 -1.02 -11.42
C GLY A 144 10.84 -0.99 -11.89
N PHE A 145 11.05 -0.39 -13.05
CA PHE A 145 12.38 -0.13 -13.58
C PHE A 145 12.56 1.38 -13.77
N ALA A 146 13.78 1.88 -13.58
CA ALA A 146 14.11 3.28 -13.79
C ALA A 146 14.98 3.46 -15.04
N PRO A 147 14.78 4.53 -15.82
CA PRO A 147 15.77 4.99 -16.77
C PRO A 147 17.02 5.39 -15.97
N ARG A 148 18.13 4.66 -16.08
CA ARG A 148 19.43 5.15 -15.60
C ARG A 148 20.29 5.56 -16.78
N GLY A 149 20.34 6.87 -17.05
CA GLY A 149 21.29 7.47 -17.99
C GLY A 149 21.21 6.96 -19.43
N LYS A 150 20.08 6.37 -19.84
CA LYS A 150 19.88 5.88 -21.21
C LYS A 150 18.86 6.76 -21.93
N ALA A 151 19.12 6.99 -23.22
CA ALA A 151 18.19 7.64 -24.13
C ALA A 151 16.83 6.92 -24.11
N VAL A 152 15.75 7.69 -24.16
CA VAL A 152 14.41 7.18 -24.37
C VAL A 152 14.36 6.63 -25.80
N ALA A 153 14.10 5.34 -25.96
CA ALA A 153 14.02 4.71 -27.28
C ALA A 153 12.67 4.99 -27.95
N ALA A 154 11.60 5.05 -27.16
CA ALA A 154 10.25 5.37 -27.61
C ALA A 154 9.36 5.85 -26.44
N ALA A 155 8.20 6.42 -26.76
CA ALA A 155 7.13 6.66 -25.80
C ALA A 155 6.25 5.40 -25.65
N GLY A 156 5.88 5.06 -24.42
CA GLY A 156 5.00 3.96 -24.04
C GLY A 156 3.52 4.29 -24.23
N LYS A 157 2.64 3.34 -23.89
CA LYS A 157 1.19 3.45 -24.16
C LYS A 157 0.53 4.64 -23.45
N CYS A 158 1.07 5.09 -22.31
CA CYS A 158 0.59 6.25 -21.56
C CYS A 158 1.68 7.32 -21.38
N GLY A 159 2.65 7.39 -22.30
CA GLY A 159 3.73 8.38 -22.26
C GLY A 159 4.97 7.96 -21.46
N GLU A 160 5.08 6.70 -21.05
CA GLU A 160 6.24 6.20 -20.32
C GLU A 160 7.50 6.09 -21.20
N ALA A 161 8.69 6.11 -20.61
CA ALA A 161 9.94 5.98 -21.37
C ALA A 161 10.27 4.50 -21.64
N VAL A 162 10.15 4.06 -22.90
CA VAL A 162 10.67 2.73 -23.32
C VAL A 162 12.19 2.83 -23.43
N LEU A 163 12.90 1.92 -22.75
CA LEU A 163 14.35 1.86 -22.74
C LEU A 163 14.86 0.97 -23.89
N PRO A 164 16.12 1.13 -24.33
CA PRO A 164 16.72 0.27 -25.36
C PRO A 164 16.75 -1.22 -25.00
N THR A 165 16.57 -1.55 -23.72
CA THR A 165 16.47 -2.93 -23.22
C THR A 165 15.03 -3.48 -23.24
N GLY A 166 14.10 -2.76 -23.88
CA GLY A 166 12.66 -3.07 -23.95
C GLY A 166 11.85 -2.79 -22.66
N LEU A 167 12.53 -2.62 -21.52
CA LEU A 167 11.90 -2.21 -20.25
C LEU A 167 11.28 -0.81 -20.34
N VAL A 168 10.18 -0.60 -19.64
CA VAL A 168 9.46 0.67 -19.58
C VAL A 168 9.71 1.32 -18.23
N GLY A 169 10.27 2.53 -18.26
CA GLY A 169 10.55 3.33 -17.07
C GLY A 169 9.28 3.97 -16.52
N GLY A 170 9.12 3.99 -15.19
CA GLY A 170 7.90 4.53 -14.55
C GLY A 170 6.70 3.58 -14.58
N HIS A 171 6.90 2.34 -15.05
CA HIS A 171 5.86 1.33 -15.21
C HIS A 171 5.93 0.23 -14.13
N ALA A 172 4.78 -0.36 -13.81
CA ALA A 172 4.68 -1.44 -12.84
C ALA A 172 4.64 -2.82 -13.51
N TYR A 173 5.48 -3.74 -13.04
CA TYR A 173 5.58 -5.11 -13.50
C TYR A 173 5.25 -6.08 -12.37
N SER A 174 4.56 -7.18 -12.69
CA SER A 174 4.37 -8.29 -11.75
C SER A 174 5.62 -9.17 -11.73
N ILE A 175 6.07 -9.63 -10.56
CA ILE A 175 7.08 -10.71 -10.49
C ILE A 175 6.32 -12.04 -10.38
N VAL A 176 6.30 -12.77 -11.50
CA VAL A 176 5.54 -14.00 -11.66
C VAL A 176 6.26 -15.19 -11.06
N LYS A 177 7.59 -15.29 -11.22
CA LYS A 177 8.37 -16.45 -10.76
C LYS A 177 9.81 -16.07 -10.43
N VAL A 178 10.36 -16.69 -9.40
CA VAL A 178 11.72 -16.56 -8.90
C VAL A 178 12.26 -17.97 -8.74
N VAL A 179 13.23 -18.36 -9.56
CA VAL A 179 13.66 -19.76 -9.66
C VAL A 179 15.17 -19.86 -9.83
N ASN A 180 15.74 -20.94 -9.30
CA ASN A 180 17.08 -21.37 -9.65
C ASN A 180 16.92 -22.50 -10.66
N ALA A 181 17.27 -22.26 -11.92
CA ALA A 181 17.19 -23.22 -13.01
C ALA A 181 18.60 -23.50 -13.51
N ASN A 182 19.05 -24.75 -13.36
CA ASN A 182 20.39 -25.19 -13.74
C ASN A 182 21.53 -24.29 -13.21
N GLY A 183 21.45 -23.87 -11.93
CA GLY A 183 22.44 -22.98 -11.32
C GLY A 183 22.24 -21.48 -11.61
N HIS A 184 21.35 -21.13 -12.54
CA HIS A 184 21.02 -19.74 -12.88
C HIS A 184 19.85 -19.21 -12.05
N LYS A 185 20.06 -18.06 -11.41
CA LYS A 185 19.06 -17.37 -10.60
C LYS A 185 18.24 -16.44 -11.49
N LEU A 186 17.06 -16.89 -11.87
CA LEU A 186 16.20 -16.20 -12.84
C LEU A 186 14.95 -15.61 -12.19
N ILE A 187 14.53 -14.46 -12.72
CA ILE A 187 13.32 -13.74 -12.34
C ILE A 187 12.44 -13.61 -13.59
N CYS A 188 11.21 -14.09 -13.50
CA CYS A 188 10.16 -13.87 -14.49
C CYS A 188 9.33 -12.66 -14.07
N CYS A 189 9.29 -11.65 -14.93
CA CYS A 189 8.44 -10.49 -14.77
C CYS A 189 7.34 -10.50 -15.84
N ARG A 190 6.23 -9.82 -15.58
CA ARG A 190 5.17 -9.60 -16.57
C ARG A 190 4.88 -8.12 -16.73
N ASN A 191 4.96 -7.63 -17.96
CA ASN A 191 4.43 -6.36 -18.38
C ASN A 191 2.89 -6.45 -18.45
N PRO A 192 2.12 -5.66 -17.68
CA PRO A 192 0.66 -5.70 -17.72
C PRO A 192 0.07 -5.29 -19.08
N TRP A 193 0.85 -4.70 -19.99
CA TRP A 193 0.41 -4.39 -21.36
C TRP A 193 0.27 -5.59 -22.26
N GLY A 194 0.77 -6.76 -21.85
CA GLY A 194 0.78 -7.98 -22.66
C GLY A 194 1.80 -7.97 -23.80
N SER A 195 2.71 -6.99 -23.81
CA SER A 195 3.84 -6.86 -24.73
C SER A 195 4.91 -5.94 -24.14
N GLY A 196 6.04 -5.75 -24.84
CA GLY A 196 7.11 -4.84 -24.40
C GLY A 196 7.98 -5.49 -23.33
N GLU A 197 8.85 -6.38 -23.79
CA GLU A 197 9.60 -7.34 -22.99
C GLU A 197 11.09 -7.01 -22.91
N TRP A 198 11.81 -7.69 -22.02
CA TRP A 198 13.26 -7.59 -21.90
C TRP A 198 13.95 -8.19 -23.13
N THR A 199 14.89 -7.46 -23.72
CA THR A 199 15.62 -7.88 -24.94
C THR A 199 17.05 -8.37 -24.67
N GLY A 200 17.52 -8.30 -23.43
CA GLY A 200 18.85 -8.77 -23.06
C GLY A 200 18.90 -10.28 -22.80
N LYS A 201 19.96 -10.74 -22.14
CA LYS A 201 20.15 -12.16 -21.82
C LYS A 201 18.92 -12.76 -21.10
N TRP A 202 18.53 -13.97 -21.50
CA TRP A 202 17.31 -14.70 -21.08
C TRP A 202 16.00 -14.13 -21.62
N SER A 203 16.05 -13.28 -22.64
CA SER A 203 14.87 -12.80 -23.36
C SER A 203 14.16 -13.92 -24.12
N ASP A 204 12.99 -13.57 -24.64
CA ASP A 204 12.18 -14.43 -25.49
C ASP A 204 12.80 -14.64 -26.88
N GLU A 205 13.68 -13.73 -27.33
CA GLU A 205 14.46 -13.89 -28.57
C GLU A 205 15.52 -15.00 -28.47
N ASN A 206 15.96 -15.36 -27.26
CA ASN A 206 16.98 -16.40 -27.01
C ASN A 206 18.24 -16.22 -27.88
N ALA A 207 18.64 -14.97 -28.13
CA ALA A 207 19.69 -14.63 -29.08
C ALA A 207 21.07 -15.20 -28.68
N ASP A 208 21.31 -15.42 -27.38
CA ASP A 208 22.56 -16.01 -26.88
C ASP A 208 22.46 -17.55 -26.66
N GLY A 209 21.34 -18.17 -27.06
CA GLY A 209 21.14 -19.63 -26.95
C GLY A 209 21.06 -20.14 -25.51
N GLU A 210 20.55 -19.33 -24.59
CA GLU A 210 20.60 -19.60 -23.15
C GLU A 210 19.62 -20.68 -22.68
N TRP A 211 18.51 -20.88 -23.40
CA TRP A 211 17.42 -21.76 -22.98
C TRP A 211 17.66 -23.23 -23.37
N THR A 212 18.10 -24.05 -22.42
CA THR A 212 18.08 -25.52 -22.57
C THR A 212 16.67 -26.09 -22.33
N GLU A 213 16.37 -27.27 -22.87
CA GLU A 213 15.06 -27.94 -22.68
C GLU A 213 14.71 -28.16 -21.20
N GLU A 214 15.71 -28.50 -20.38
CA GLU A 214 15.56 -28.66 -18.93
C GLU A 214 15.15 -27.34 -18.26
N MET A 215 15.76 -26.23 -18.70
CA MET A 215 15.43 -24.91 -18.19
C MET A 215 14.03 -24.50 -18.62
N LYS A 216 13.64 -24.74 -19.88
CA LYS A 216 12.28 -24.47 -20.38
C LYS A 216 11.23 -25.22 -19.56
N ALA A 217 11.48 -26.50 -19.26
CA ALA A 217 10.60 -27.30 -18.41
C ALA A 217 10.52 -26.75 -16.97
N ALA A 218 11.65 -26.35 -16.37
CA ALA A 218 11.68 -25.81 -15.01
C ALA A 218 11.04 -24.41 -14.89
N THR A 219 11.20 -23.57 -15.90
CA THR A 219 10.71 -22.18 -15.91
C THR A 219 9.28 -22.09 -16.40
N GLY A 220 8.87 -22.94 -17.35
CA GLY A 220 7.65 -22.80 -18.13
C GLY A 220 7.77 -21.77 -19.26
N TYR A 221 9.00 -21.48 -19.69
CA TYR A 221 9.29 -20.57 -20.80
C TYR A 221 8.66 -21.07 -22.11
N ARG A 222 8.09 -20.14 -22.88
CA ARG A 222 7.41 -20.43 -24.16
C ARG A 222 7.91 -19.60 -25.35
N GLY A 223 8.66 -18.52 -25.13
CA GLY A 223 9.16 -17.65 -26.21
C GLY A 223 8.02 -16.94 -26.94
N LEU A 224 7.11 -16.31 -26.20
CA LEU A 224 5.91 -15.67 -26.73
C LEU A 224 5.85 -14.23 -26.25
N ASP A 225 5.60 -13.28 -27.15
CA ASP A 225 5.32 -11.88 -26.77
C ASP A 225 3.94 -11.78 -26.11
N ASP A 226 3.90 -12.09 -24.81
CA ASP A 226 2.71 -12.06 -23.94
C ASP A 226 2.89 -11.12 -22.73
N GLY A 227 3.99 -10.36 -22.76
CA GLY A 227 4.48 -9.48 -21.72
C GLY A 227 5.33 -10.20 -20.66
N ARG A 228 5.43 -11.54 -20.67
CA ARG A 228 6.22 -12.30 -19.70
C ARG A 228 7.63 -12.53 -20.24
N PHE A 229 8.61 -12.04 -19.49
CA PHE A 229 10.00 -12.21 -19.84
C PHE A 229 10.82 -12.66 -18.64
N TRP A 230 11.97 -13.24 -18.92
CA TRP A 230 12.94 -13.66 -17.91
C TRP A 230 14.20 -12.79 -17.96
N MET A 231 14.85 -12.67 -16.81
CA MET A 231 16.18 -12.08 -16.69
C MET A 231 16.94 -12.69 -15.52
N CYS A 232 18.26 -12.61 -15.57
CA CYS A 232 19.10 -13.02 -14.44
C CYS A 232 18.99 -12.02 -13.28
N ILE A 233 19.30 -12.48 -12.06
CA ILE A 233 19.24 -11.61 -10.88
C ILE A 233 20.21 -10.42 -10.97
N GLU A 234 21.34 -10.60 -11.64
CA GLU A 234 22.35 -9.56 -11.86
C GLU A 234 21.72 -8.38 -12.63
N ASP A 235 21.09 -8.66 -13.77
CA ASP A 235 20.38 -7.67 -14.58
C ASP A 235 19.17 -7.09 -13.82
N PHE A 236 18.42 -7.93 -13.12
CA PHE A 236 17.28 -7.47 -12.34
C PHE A 236 17.70 -6.42 -11.30
N VAL A 237 18.75 -6.70 -10.51
CA VAL A 237 19.28 -5.79 -9.48
C VAL A 237 19.88 -4.53 -10.09
N ALA A 238 20.48 -4.63 -11.28
CA ALA A 238 21.00 -3.48 -12.00
C ALA A 238 19.87 -2.51 -12.42
N ASN A 239 18.73 -3.03 -12.87
CA ASN A 239 17.68 -2.23 -13.49
C ASN A 239 16.52 -1.84 -12.55
N THR A 240 16.21 -2.64 -11.51
CA THR A 240 15.05 -2.41 -10.64
C THR A 240 15.19 -1.16 -9.74
N VAL A 241 14.06 -0.51 -9.44
CA VAL A 241 13.93 0.51 -8.38
C VAL A 241 13.58 -0.07 -7.00
N GLY A 242 13.61 -1.38 -6.87
CA GLY A 242 13.16 -2.12 -5.69
C GLY A 242 11.87 -2.88 -5.95
N VAL A 243 11.55 -3.78 -5.04
CA VAL A 243 10.39 -4.67 -5.15
C VAL A 243 9.38 -4.31 -4.07
N ASP A 244 8.21 -3.90 -4.50
CA ASP A 244 7.05 -3.78 -3.62
C ASP A 244 6.48 -5.18 -3.40
N TYR A 245 6.14 -5.49 -2.16
CA TYR A 245 5.53 -6.76 -1.80
C TYR A 245 4.25 -6.51 -1.02
N ALA A 246 3.32 -7.44 -1.15
CA ALA A 246 2.17 -7.55 -0.27
C ALA A 246 2.02 -8.99 0.19
N ARG A 247 1.73 -9.15 1.47
CA ARG A 247 1.53 -10.47 2.07
C ARG A 247 0.12 -10.56 2.65
N THR A 248 -0.52 -11.69 2.39
CA THR A 248 -1.78 -12.07 3.01
C THR A 248 -1.51 -12.81 4.31
N PHE A 249 -2.50 -12.83 5.20
CA PHE A 249 -2.44 -13.62 6.43
C PHE A 249 -3.01 -15.02 6.13
N GLY A 250 -2.20 -16.06 6.34
CA GLY A 250 -2.62 -17.45 6.15
C GLY A 250 -3.67 -17.91 7.18
N PRO A 251 -4.27 -19.11 6.99
CA PRO A 251 -5.39 -19.60 7.81
C PRO A 251 -5.08 -19.74 9.31
N ASN A 252 -3.81 -19.90 9.65
CA ASN A 252 -3.32 -19.99 11.03
C ASN A 252 -3.30 -18.65 11.76
N TRP A 253 -3.58 -17.53 11.09
CA TRP A 253 -3.65 -16.23 11.73
C TRP A 253 -5.10 -15.89 12.09
N LYS A 254 -5.37 -15.63 13.36
CA LYS A 254 -6.67 -15.09 13.81
C LYS A 254 -6.56 -13.59 14.00
N LYS A 255 -7.56 -12.86 13.51
CA LYS A 255 -7.62 -11.40 13.49
C LYS A 255 -8.54 -10.88 14.61
N ALA A 256 -8.05 -9.92 15.38
CA ALA A 256 -8.86 -9.03 16.21
C ALA A 256 -8.71 -7.59 15.71
N SER A 257 -9.78 -6.80 15.75
CA SER A 257 -9.73 -5.38 15.36
C SER A 257 -10.60 -4.55 16.29
N GLN A 258 -10.06 -3.41 16.71
CA GLN A 258 -10.76 -2.41 17.49
C GLN A 258 -10.66 -1.05 16.80
N TYR A 259 -11.70 -0.26 17.01
CA TYR A 259 -11.90 1.05 16.44
C TYR A 259 -12.04 2.03 17.57
N LYS A 260 -11.21 3.07 17.54
CA LYS A 260 -11.38 4.20 18.46
C LYS A 260 -11.14 5.48 17.68
N HIS A 261 -11.99 6.44 17.95
CA HIS A 261 -11.65 7.83 17.74
C HIS A 261 -10.71 8.25 18.86
N PHE A 262 -9.84 9.23 18.61
CA PHE A 262 -9.42 10.02 19.76
C PHE A 262 -10.69 10.56 20.42
N LEU A 263 -10.77 10.44 21.75
CA LEU A 263 -11.85 11.09 22.47
C LEU A 263 -11.84 12.55 22.05
N ARG A 264 -12.99 13.07 21.59
CA ARG A 264 -13.20 14.52 21.39
C ARG A 264 -13.23 15.26 22.75
N ALA A 265 -12.39 14.85 23.69
CA ALA A 265 -12.09 15.67 24.84
C ALA A 265 -11.22 16.82 24.31
N ALA A 266 -11.58 18.06 24.64
CA ALA A 266 -10.82 19.21 24.22
C ALA A 266 -9.36 19.01 24.62
N THR A 267 -8.45 19.09 23.65
CA THR A 267 -7.01 18.98 23.93
C THR A 267 -6.53 20.35 24.37
N LEU A 268 -5.81 20.42 25.49
CA LEU A 268 -5.28 21.68 25.97
C LEU A 268 -4.06 22.10 25.16
N ALA A 269 -4.06 23.35 24.70
CA ALA A 269 -2.92 24.00 24.08
C ALA A 269 -2.55 25.27 24.85
N THR A 270 -1.27 25.63 24.85
CA THR A 270 -0.78 26.92 25.36
C THR A 270 -0.49 27.85 24.19
N ALA A 271 -1.11 29.02 24.17
CA ALA A 271 -0.78 30.08 23.23
C ALA A 271 0.70 30.48 23.37
N GLN A 272 1.45 30.40 22.27
CA GLN A 272 2.85 30.82 22.20
C GLN A 272 2.96 32.31 21.89
N TYR A 273 1.99 32.85 21.16
CA TYR A 273 1.95 34.24 20.72
C TYR A 273 0.56 34.84 20.94
N ASP A 274 0.50 36.16 20.99
CA ASP A 274 -0.77 36.90 21.00
C ASP A 274 -1.45 36.79 19.64
N TYR A 275 -2.77 36.57 19.63
CA TYR A 275 -3.58 36.57 18.42
C TYR A 275 -4.82 37.45 18.61
N SER A 276 -5.06 38.33 17.63
CA SER A 276 -6.26 39.18 17.59
C SER A 276 -7.13 38.78 16.41
N ALA A 277 -8.38 38.38 16.72
CA ALA A 277 -9.42 38.04 15.76
C ALA A 277 -9.61 39.16 14.73
N LYS A 278 -9.54 38.80 13.45
CA LYS A 278 -9.79 39.71 12.32
C LYS A 278 -11.25 39.66 11.87
N GLU A 279 -11.90 38.52 12.06
CA GLU A 279 -13.29 38.26 11.70
C GLU A 279 -14.12 37.83 12.94
N GLY A 280 -15.45 37.94 12.86
CA GLY A 280 -16.34 37.69 13.99
C GLY A 280 -16.34 36.24 14.49
N ASN A 281 -16.02 35.29 13.61
CA ASN A 281 -15.89 33.86 13.86
C ASN A 281 -14.52 33.46 14.44
N GLU A 282 -13.58 34.39 14.63
CA GLU A 282 -12.25 34.12 15.17
C GLU A 282 -12.13 34.33 16.69
N LEU A 283 -11.17 33.64 17.30
CA LEU A 283 -10.87 33.65 18.73
C LEU A 283 -9.59 34.44 19.02
N SER A 284 -9.70 35.56 19.73
CA SER A 284 -8.52 36.27 20.26
C SER A 284 -8.00 35.65 21.55
N PHE A 285 -6.68 35.64 21.74
CA PHE A 285 -6.01 35.19 22.95
C PHE A 285 -4.63 35.84 23.11
N ARG A 286 -4.05 35.74 24.31
CA ARG A 286 -2.69 36.20 24.63
C ARG A 286 -1.75 35.01 24.79
N SER A 287 -0.47 35.25 24.56
CA SER A 287 0.59 34.31 24.88
C SER A 287 0.47 33.86 26.34
N GLY A 288 0.59 32.56 26.57
CA GLY A 288 0.37 31.90 27.86
C GLY A 288 -1.08 31.45 28.13
N ASP A 289 -2.08 31.91 27.36
CA ASP A 289 -3.45 31.45 27.52
C ASP A 289 -3.57 29.95 27.25
N LYS A 290 -4.35 29.27 28.08
CA LYS A 290 -4.75 27.87 27.85
C LYS A 290 -5.97 27.84 26.95
N ILE A 291 -5.92 27.07 25.87
CA ILE A 291 -6.97 26.95 24.87
C ILE A 291 -7.44 25.50 24.85
N GLU A 292 -8.74 25.31 25.03
CA GLU A 292 -9.43 24.04 24.85
C GLU A 292 -9.72 23.87 23.35
N VAL A 293 -8.89 23.08 22.67
CA VAL A 293 -8.99 22.85 21.22
C VAL A 293 -10.06 21.79 20.95
N THR A 294 -11.10 22.18 20.22
CA THR A 294 -12.27 21.34 19.89
C THR A 294 -12.16 20.69 18.51
N ALA A 295 -11.52 21.38 17.56
CA ALA A 295 -11.11 20.82 16.29
C ALA A 295 -9.83 21.49 15.82
N PHE A 296 -8.99 20.76 15.09
CA PHE A 296 -7.79 21.31 14.49
C PHE A 296 -7.74 20.89 13.02
N THR A 297 -7.60 21.87 12.13
CA THR A 297 -7.33 21.62 10.70
C THR A 297 -5.89 22.01 10.38
N SER A 298 -5.52 21.98 9.08
CA SER A 298 -4.16 22.25 8.64
C SER A 298 -3.68 23.69 8.89
N ALA A 299 -4.58 24.66 9.06
CA ALA A 299 -4.20 26.05 9.28
C ALA A 299 -5.00 26.70 10.40
N TRP A 300 -6.31 26.46 10.42
CA TRP A 300 -7.23 27.06 11.37
C TRP A 300 -7.80 26.01 12.31
N TRP A 301 -7.60 26.24 13.60
CA TRP A 301 -8.14 25.42 14.67
C TRP A 301 -9.37 26.12 15.24
N SER A 302 -10.24 25.36 15.89
CA SER A 302 -11.36 25.90 16.64
C SER A 302 -11.25 25.49 18.10
N GLY A 303 -11.76 26.34 18.97
CA GLY A 303 -11.77 26.10 20.40
C GLY A 303 -12.13 27.36 21.15
N ASN A 304 -11.93 27.31 22.45
CA ASN A 304 -12.17 28.42 23.37
C ASN A 304 -10.99 28.59 24.31
N VAL A 305 -10.73 29.82 24.75
CA VAL A 305 -9.81 30.02 25.88
C VAL A 305 -10.46 29.38 27.11
N LYS A 306 -9.69 28.58 27.84
CA LYS A 306 -10.16 27.85 29.02
C LYS A 306 -10.85 28.81 30.00
N GLY A 307 -12.08 28.47 30.38
CA GLY A 307 -12.92 29.32 31.26
C GLY A 307 -13.67 30.45 30.55
N LYS A 308 -13.52 30.60 29.22
CA LYS A 308 -14.36 31.49 28.39
C LYS A 308 -15.30 30.65 27.53
N SER A 309 -16.50 31.16 27.28
CA SER A 309 -17.55 30.50 26.49
C SER A 309 -17.50 30.79 24.99
N LYS A 310 -16.73 31.81 24.55
CA LYS A 310 -16.59 32.12 23.13
C LYS A 310 -15.73 31.07 22.46
N GLU A 311 -16.33 30.29 21.58
CA GLU A 311 -15.63 29.43 20.62
C GLU A 311 -15.33 30.25 19.34
N GLY A 312 -14.19 29.98 18.72
CA GLY A 312 -13.84 30.61 17.46
C GLY A 312 -12.61 30.00 16.81
N PHE A 313 -12.36 30.41 15.58
CA PHE A 313 -11.22 29.96 14.79
C PHE A 313 -9.95 30.72 15.14
N PHE A 314 -8.81 30.04 15.13
CA PHE A 314 -7.50 30.67 15.29
C PHE A 314 -6.39 29.94 14.54
N PRO A 315 -5.27 30.60 14.22
CA PRO A 315 -4.14 29.95 13.57
C PRO A 315 -3.47 28.93 14.48
N GLY A 316 -3.38 27.67 14.05
CA GLY A 316 -2.80 26.59 14.85
C GLY A 316 -1.31 26.80 15.19
N ASN A 317 -0.57 27.55 14.37
CA ASN A 317 0.83 27.87 14.60
C ASN A 317 1.06 28.88 15.75
N TYR A 318 0.00 29.45 16.31
CA TYR A 318 0.08 30.36 17.45
C TYR A 318 0.00 29.66 18.80
N VAL A 319 -0.22 28.34 18.81
CA VAL A 319 -0.43 27.56 20.03
C VAL A 319 0.42 26.29 20.01
N GLN A 320 0.72 25.76 21.19
CA GLN A 320 1.45 24.50 21.37
C GLN A 320 0.58 23.53 22.18
N MET A 321 0.31 22.34 21.65
CA MET A 321 -0.42 21.30 22.39
C MET A 321 0.35 20.88 23.64
N ASP A 322 -0.32 20.95 24.80
CA ASP A 322 0.23 20.55 26.10
C ASP A 322 0.32 19.02 26.19
N ASP A 323 -0.77 18.36 25.81
CA ASP A 323 -0.90 16.90 25.81
C ASP A 323 -0.93 16.35 24.39
N ARG A 324 -0.44 15.12 24.22
CA ARG A 324 -0.65 14.36 22.98
C ARG A 324 -1.93 13.54 23.13
N PRO A 325 -2.86 13.60 22.17
CA PRO A 325 -3.98 12.67 22.15
C PRO A 325 -3.44 11.23 22.20
N VAL A 326 -3.97 10.43 23.13
CA VAL A 326 -3.65 8.99 23.27
C VAL A 326 -4.90 8.17 23.02
N ALA A 327 -4.79 7.18 22.13
CA ALA A 327 -5.80 6.15 21.97
C ALA A 327 -5.20 4.84 22.49
N CYS A 328 -5.79 4.33 23.57
CA CYS A 328 -5.43 3.05 24.19
C CYS A 328 -6.33 1.95 23.66
N PHE A 329 -5.74 0.86 23.15
CA PHE A 329 -6.46 -0.33 22.71
C PHE A 329 -5.96 -1.54 23.50
N GLU A 330 -6.88 -2.26 24.13
CA GLU A 330 -6.56 -3.45 24.91
C GLU A 330 -6.86 -4.68 24.08
N LEU A 331 -5.84 -5.37 23.60
CA LEU A 331 -6.02 -6.57 22.79
C LEU A 331 -5.79 -7.81 23.66
N CYS A 332 -6.78 -8.69 23.72
CA CYS A 332 -6.67 -9.96 24.43
C CYS A 332 -6.43 -11.10 23.45
N GLY A 333 -5.58 -12.06 23.82
CA GLY A 333 -5.43 -13.27 23.03
C GLY A 333 -4.78 -14.42 23.77
N THR A 334 -5.07 -15.63 23.30
CA THR A 334 -4.50 -16.87 23.78
C THR A 334 -3.66 -17.48 22.67
N PRO A 335 -2.35 -17.66 22.88
CA PRO A 335 -1.44 -18.06 21.81
C PRO A 335 -1.48 -19.55 21.45
N ASP A 336 -2.06 -20.40 22.30
CA ASP A 336 -2.25 -21.84 22.09
C ASP A 336 -3.61 -22.28 22.66
N GLU A 337 -4.24 -23.32 22.09
CA GLU A 337 -5.49 -23.90 22.64
C GLU A 337 -5.33 -24.47 24.06
N GLY A 338 -4.09 -24.69 24.53
CA GLY A 338 -3.79 -25.18 25.88
C GLY A 338 -3.32 -24.13 26.90
N SER A 339 -3.07 -22.88 26.48
CA SER A 339 -2.66 -21.81 27.41
C SER A 339 -3.90 -21.07 27.94
N GLN A 340 -4.14 -21.14 29.25
CA GLN A 340 -5.36 -20.60 29.88
C GLN A 340 -5.28 -19.12 30.26
N LEU A 341 -4.11 -18.48 30.18
CA LEU A 341 -3.98 -17.08 30.61
C LEU A 341 -4.03 -16.14 29.39
N PRO A 342 -5.05 -15.26 29.31
CA PRO A 342 -5.11 -14.26 28.25
C PRO A 342 -3.95 -13.29 28.39
N VAL A 343 -3.31 -12.98 27.28
CA VAL A 343 -2.30 -11.92 27.20
C VAL A 343 -3.02 -10.64 26.79
N THR A 344 -2.94 -9.59 27.61
CA THR A 344 -3.41 -8.24 27.26
C THR A 344 -2.25 -7.43 26.72
N ALA A 345 -2.34 -7.04 25.44
CA ALA A 345 -1.44 -6.07 24.84
C ALA A 345 -2.11 -4.70 24.85
N VAL A 346 -1.50 -3.74 25.54
CA VAL A 346 -1.94 -2.34 25.51
C VAL A 346 -1.24 -1.63 24.36
N VAL A 347 -2.02 -1.14 23.41
CA VAL A 347 -1.53 -0.38 22.26
C VAL A 347 -1.85 1.09 22.44
N MET A 348 -0.83 1.93 22.54
CA MET A 348 -0.99 3.38 22.59
C MET A 348 -0.65 3.97 21.22
N LEU A 349 -1.60 4.74 20.67
CA LEU A 349 -1.38 5.58 19.50
C LEU A 349 -1.32 7.03 19.93
N LEU A 350 -0.23 7.70 19.57
CA LEU A 350 -0.01 9.13 19.83
C LEU A 350 0.01 9.88 18.50
N GLN A 351 -0.64 11.04 18.43
CA GLN A 351 -0.33 12.01 17.39
C GLN A 351 1.03 12.68 17.68
N PRO A 352 1.82 13.04 16.65
CA PRO A 352 3.07 13.74 16.86
C PRO A 352 2.84 15.20 17.21
N LYS A 353 3.86 15.81 17.83
CA LYS A 353 3.86 17.25 18.16
C LYS A 353 4.01 18.17 16.95
N VAL A 354 4.17 17.63 15.75
CA VAL A 354 4.59 18.38 14.56
C VAL A 354 3.63 18.15 13.41
N HIS A 355 3.14 19.28 12.90
CA HIS A 355 2.32 19.46 11.71
C HIS A 355 3.02 18.96 10.44
N LEU A 356 2.28 18.36 9.51
CA LEU A 356 2.71 18.20 8.13
C LEU A 356 1.63 18.74 7.20
N ASP A 357 1.97 19.83 6.50
CA ASP A 357 1.19 20.32 5.38
C ASP A 357 1.13 19.26 4.28
N ARG A 358 -0.03 19.13 3.63
CA ARG A 358 -0.12 18.51 2.31
C ARG A 358 0.63 19.40 1.32
N LYS A 359 1.94 19.17 1.19
CA LYS A 359 2.78 19.94 0.27
C LYS A 359 2.63 19.36 -1.13
N TRP A 360 2.18 20.21 -2.05
CA TRP A 360 2.39 19.95 -3.46
C TRP A 360 3.85 20.23 -3.75
N THR A 361 4.57 19.20 -4.15
CA THR A 361 5.98 19.35 -4.50
C THR A 361 6.12 19.18 -5.99
N THR A 362 6.78 20.14 -6.63
CA THR A 362 7.09 20.07 -8.05
C THR A 362 8.43 19.36 -8.19
N ARG A 363 8.45 18.21 -8.88
CA ARG A 363 9.71 17.51 -9.17
C ARG A 363 10.53 18.37 -10.12
N THR A 364 11.72 18.78 -9.70
CA THR A 364 12.60 19.70 -10.43
C THR A 364 13.09 19.17 -11.78
N GLN A 365 13.02 17.86 -12.00
CA GLN A 365 13.52 17.21 -13.23
C GLN A 365 12.53 17.29 -14.40
N ASP A 366 11.23 17.33 -14.12
CA ASP A 366 10.20 17.22 -15.16
C ASP A 366 8.94 18.07 -14.89
N GLY A 367 8.96 18.90 -13.85
CA GLY A 367 7.86 19.80 -13.54
C GLY A 367 6.60 19.12 -13.02
N MET A 368 6.61 17.79 -12.82
CA MET A 368 5.41 17.08 -12.34
C MET A 368 5.12 17.44 -10.88
N HIS A 369 3.88 17.85 -10.64
CA HIS A 369 3.37 18.09 -9.30
C HIS A 369 2.98 16.77 -8.65
N TYR A 370 3.67 16.39 -7.59
CA TYR A 370 3.28 15.26 -6.77
C TYR A 370 2.78 15.72 -5.42
N LYS A 371 1.74 15.03 -4.95
CA LYS A 371 1.16 15.23 -3.63
C LYS A 371 2.05 14.55 -2.60
N ASP A 372 2.48 15.27 -1.58
CA ASP A 372 3.13 14.67 -0.43
C ASP A 372 2.16 13.70 0.26
N LEU A 373 2.52 12.42 0.27
CA LEU A 373 1.75 11.32 0.86
C LEU A 373 2.19 11.06 2.32
N THR A 374 2.93 11.96 2.95
CA THR A 374 3.23 11.86 4.38
C THR A 374 1.99 12.19 5.22
N TYR A 375 1.73 11.34 6.20
CA TYR A 375 0.60 11.45 7.12
C TYR A 375 1.12 11.86 8.50
N SER A 376 0.21 12.34 9.37
CA SER A 376 0.47 12.51 10.80
C SER A 376 1.17 11.26 11.34
N SER A 377 2.37 11.43 11.92
CA SER A 377 3.18 10.29 12.34
C SER A 377 2.51 9.51 13.46
N LEU A 378 2.31 8.22 13.20
CA LEU A 378 1.78 7.29 14.18
C LEU A 378 2.93 6.79 15.04
N LEU A 379 2.82 6.96 16.35
CA LEU A 379 3.67 6.25 17.29
C LEU A 379 2.89 5.08 17.87
N LEU A 380 3.31 3.87 17.49
CA LEU A 380 2.84 2.60 18.03
C LEU A 380 3.70 2.24 19.24
N VAL A 381 3.09 2.18 20.43
CA VAL A 381 3.69 1.58 21.62
C VAL A 381 2.88 0.35 22.02
N VAL A 382 3.54 -0.79 22.18
CA VAL A 382 2.93 -2.03 22.67
C VAL A 382 3.53 -2.35 24.03
N LEU A 383 2.69 -2.45 25.05
CA LEU A 383 3.08 -2.86 26.38
C LEU A 383 2.85 -4.37 26.57
N GLY A 384 3.79 -5.03 27.24
CA GLY A 384 3.66 -6.39 27.70
C GLY A 384 2.81 -6.49 28.96
N PRO A 385 2.43 -7.72 29.39
CA PRO A 385 1.64 -7.96 30.60
C PRO A 385 2.25 -7.42 31.89
N ASP A 386 3.58 -7.27 31.92
CA ASP A 386 4.36 -6.71 33.01
C ASP A 386 4.50 -5.18 32.96
N GLY A 387 3.82 -4.53 32.01
CA GLY A 387 3.92 -3.08 31.77
C GLY A 387 5.18 -2.66 31.01
N SER A 388 6.05 -3.59 30.62
CA SER A 388 7.26 -3.28 29.86
C SER A 388 6.94 -2.88 28.41
N VAL A 389 7.71 -1.97 27.83
CA VAL A 389 7.55 -1.59 26.41
C VAL A 389 8.13 -2.69 25.54
N SER A 390 7.25 -3.50 24.92
CA SER A 390 7.62 -4.58 24.01
C SER A 390 7.94 -4.07 22.59
N VAL A 391 7.22 -3.05 22.12
CA VAL A 391 7.46 -2.41 20.82
C VAL A 391 7.28 -0.91 20.95
N ARG A 392 8.20 -0.15 20.36
CA ARG A 392 8.04 1.29 20.12
C ARG A 392 8.44 1.60 18.69
N LYS A 393 7.49 2.05 17.88
CA LYS A 393 7.73 2.34 16.46
C LYS A 393 6.98 3.58 16.02
N GLU A 394 7.70 4.53 15.45
CA GLU A 394 7.13 5.70 14.82
C GLU A 394 7.11 5.53 13.30
N GLY A 395 6.08 6.04 12.63
CA GLY A 395 6.06 6.11 11.17
C GLY A 395 5.13 7.18 10.64
N GLN A 396 5.57 7.85 9.57
CA GLN A 396 4.83 8.91 8.86
C GLN A 396 3.89 8.38 7.76
N LYS A 397 3.53 7.10 7.84
CA LYS A 397 2.61 6.43 6.89
C LYS A 397 1.28 6.20 7.60
N ARG A 398 0.18 6.08 6.83
CA ARG A 398 -1.14 5.74 7.38
C ARG A 398 -1.11 4.52 8.30
N CYS A 399 -0.21 3.56 8.03
CA CYS A 399 -0.06 2.35 8.82
C CYS A 399 1.33 2.24 9.45
N VAL A 400 1.37 1.95 10.75
CA VAL A 400 2.56 1.54 11.50
C VAL A 400 2.31 0.16 12.10
N TRP A 401 3.32 -0.70 12.07
CA TRP A 401 3.16 -2.09 12.52
C TRP A 401 4.40 -2.67 13.18
N GLY A 402 4.19 -3.61 14.09
CA GLY A 402 5.21 -4.38 14.77
C GLY A 402 4.88 -5.88 14.79
N GLU A 403 5.92 -6.71 14.79
CA GLU A 403 5.83 -8.14 15.07
C GLU A 403 6.59 -8.41 16.37
N LEU A 404 5.97 -9.12 17.31
CA LEU A 404 6.53 -9.37 18.63
C LEU A 404 6.08 -10.73 19.18
N LYS A 405 6.84 -11.23 20.14
CA LYS A 405 6.46 -12.36 20.98
C LYS A 405 6.11 -11.81 22.36
N LEU A 406 4.92 -12.11 22.86
CA LEU A 406 4.50 -11.65 24.18
C LEU A 406 4.79 -12.71 25.25
N PRO A 407 4.95 -12.33 26.54
CA PRO A 407 5.28 -13.24 27.65
C PRO A 407 4.33 -14.42 27.95
N GLY A 408 3.26 -14.64 27.18
CA GLY A 408 2.39 -15.82 27.28
C GLY A 408 2.50 -16.81 26.12
N GLY A 409 3.40 -16.57 25.16
CA GLY A 409 3.56 -17.37 23.94
C GLY A 409 2.96 -16.71 22.69
N GLY A 410 3.17 -17.34 21.53
CA GLY A 410 2.60 -16.93 20.24
C GLY A 410 3.27 -15.75 19.55
N THR A 411 3.13 -15.71 18.22
CA THR A 411 3.64 -14.60 17.40
C THR A 411 2.52 -13.62 17.11
N TRP A 412 2.67 -12.41 17.60
CA TRP A 412 1.73 -11.32 17.43
C TRP A 412 2.19 -10.37 16.35
N ARG A 413 1.25 -9.93 15.51
CA ARG A 413 1.44 -8.84 14.57
C ARG A 413 0.41 -7.77 14.81
N ILE A 414 0.86 -6.61 15.25
CA ILE A 414 0.01 -5.49 15.62
C ILE A 414 0.19 -4.38 14.59
N TYR A 415 -0.94 -3.86 14.13
CA TYR A 415 -1.07 -2.80 13.14
C TYR A 415 -1.87 -1.67 13.76
N ALA A 416 -1.39 -0.45 13.54
CA ALA A 416 -2.11 0.77 13.81
C ALA A 416 -2.30 1.49 12.48
N LEU A 417 -3.53 1.89 12.19
CA LEU A 417 -3.92 2.53 10.94
C LEU A 417 -4.71 3.80 11.23
N SER A 418 -4.34 4.93 10.63
CA SER A 418 -5.20 6.09 10.46
C SER A 418 -6.08 5.86 9.22
N THR A 419 -7.38 5.75 9.46
CA THR A 419 -8.39 5.38 8.45
C THR A 419 -8.82 6.56 7.58
N ASP A 420 -8.91 7.74 8.18
CA ASP A 420 -9.26 8.99 7.50
C ASP A 420 -8.05 9.70 6.87
N GLY A 421 -6.83 9.25 7.16
CA GLY A 421 -5.58 9.94 6.81
C GLY A 421 -5.44 11.34 7.43
N ARG A 422 -6.31 11.72 8.36
CA ARG A 422 -6.25 12.98 9.14
C ARG A 422 -5.75 12.72 10.55
N GLY A 423 -5.90 11.49 11.01
CA GLY A 423 -5.51 11.07 12.33
C GLY A 423 -6.61 11.29 13.36
N ASP A 424 -7.89 11.35 12.99
CA ASP A 424 -8.99 11.48 13.96
C ASP A 424 -9.55 10.11 14.32
N MET A 425 -9.54 9.18 13.36
CA MET A 425 -10.03 7.81 13.49
C MET A 425 -8.93 6.77 13.27
N PHE A 426 -8.74 5.91 14.27
CA PHE A 426 -7.74 4.84 14.22
C PHE A 426 -8.36 3.46 14.35
N THR A 427 -7.70 2.54 13.67
CA THR A 427 -7.92 1.11 13.82
C THR A 427 -6.65 0.48 14.35
N VAL A 428 -6.77 -0.27 15.45
CA VAL A 428 -5.74 -1.22 15.85
C VAL A 428 -6.19 -2.62 15.44
N ARG A 429 -5.29 -3.34 14.80
CA ARG A 429 -5.51 -4.71 14.38
C ARG A 429 -4.38 -5.59 14.87
N ALA A 430 -4.74 -6.65 15.57
CA ALA A 430 -3.82 -7.71 15.92
C ALA A 430 -4.11 -8.96 15.11
N TYR A 431 -3.04 -9.65 14.73
CA TYR A 431 -3.10 -11.01 14.27
C TYR A 431 -2.27 -11.87 15.19
N VAL A 432 -2.85 -12.97 15.65
CA VAL A 432 -2.19 -13.99 16.47
C VAL A 432 -2.01 -15.23 15.62
N LYS A 433 -0.77 -15.70 15.50
CA LYS A 433 -0.47 -16.96 14.82
C LYS A 433 -0.77 -18.13 15.76
N ASP A 434 -1.48 -19.12 15.23
CA ASP A 434 -1.81 -20.41 15.89
C ASP A 434 -2.66 -20.28 17.18
N GLY A 435 -3.25 -19.11 17.44
CA GLY A 435 -4.04 -18.82 18.66
C GLY A 435 -5.35 -18.06 18.41
N LYS A 436 -6.04 -17.61 19.47
CA LYS A 436 -7.25 -16.76 19.40
C LYS A 436 -6.91 -15.31 19.73
N ALA A 437 -7.61 -14.38 19.08
CA ALA A 437 -7.52 -12.95 19.33
C ALA A 437 -8.93 -12.38 19.48
N THR A 438 -9.17 -11.61 20.53
CA THR A 438 -10.45 -10.93 20.75
C THR A 438 -10.22 -9.42 20.94
N PRO A 439 -11.12 -8.58 20.40
CA PRO A 439 -11.21 -7.17 20.74
C PRO A 439 -11.42 -6.96 22.25
#